data_AF-A0A7S3GYI1-F1
#
_entry.id   AF-A0A7S3GYI1-F1
#
_cell.length_a   1.000
_cell.length_b   1.000
_cell.length_c   1.000
_cell.angle_alpha   90.00
_cell.angle_beta   90.00
_cell.angle_gamma   90.00
#
_symmetry.space_group_name_H-M   'P 1'
#
loop_
_entity.id
_entity.type
_entity.pdbx_description
1 polymer ?
#
loop_
_entity_poly.entity_id
_entity_poly.type
_entity_poly.pdbx_seq_one_letter_code
_entity_poly.pdbx_strand_id
1 'polypeptide(L)'
;PEAIKAYSRSYHLEAIKDAFDLLSIMEVHNSLFRAHLDNVKSGVPLDREAFRSYLPTVEQALTRVKAMVQDANAGAYYKAAGELMAFAEDYAGAVMLLGEAIRLFGTETMDKVQGLIDTCTDLKAFCEKQLAAACAGGASS
;
A
#
# COMPACT_ATOMS: atom_id res chain seq x y z
N PRO A 1 -9.05 -17.07 -5.73
CA PRO A 1 -10.45 -17.14 -5.24
C PRO A 1 -11.36 -16.16 -5.99
N GLU A 2 -12.66 -16.42 -6.08
CA GLU A 2 -13.63 -15.53 -6.75
C GLU A 2 -13.67 -14.13 -6.12
N ALA A 3 -13.62 -14.04 -4.78
CA ALA A 3 -13.56 -12.78 -4.05
C ALA A 3 -12.37 -11.89 -4.45
N ILE A 4 -11.15 -12.46 -4.59
CA ILE A 4 -9.96 -11.70 -5.01
C ILE A 4 -10.12 -11.15 -6.43
N LYS A 5 -10.72 -11.93 -7.35
CA LYS A 5 -10.99 -11.46 -8.72
C LYS A 5 -12.00 -10.32 -8.71
N ALA A 6 -13.06 -10.44 -7.90
CA ALA A 6 -14.08 -9.40 -7.77
C ALA A 6 -13.50 -8.10 -7.17
N TYR A 7 -12.75 -8.20 -6.07
CA TYR A 7 -12.12 -7.02 -5.45
C TYR A 7 -11.05 -6.39 -6.34
N SER A 8 -10.24 -7.19 -7.05
CA SER A 8 -9.25 -6.67 -8.00
C SER A 8 -9.92 -5.87 -9.12
N ARG A 9 -11.01 -6.39 -9.69
CA ARG A 9 -11.80 -5.66 -10.71
C ARG A 9 -12.41 -4.39 -10.13
N SER A 10 -13.01 -4.47 -8.95
CA SER A 10 -13.60 -3.32 -8.27
C SER A 10 -12.54 -2.24 -8.00
N TYR A 11 -11.35 -2.64 -7.56
CA TYR A 11 -10.27 -1.71 -7.25
C TYR A 11 -9.86 -0.91 -8.49
N HIS A 12 -9.73 -1.61 -9.62
CA HIS A 12 -9.44 -0.96 -10.89
C HIS A 12 -10.54 0.02 -11.31
N LEU A 13 -11.81 -0.38 -11.24
CA LEU A 13 -12.94 0.49 -11.59
C LEU A 13 -13.02 1.74 -10.71
N GLU A 14 -12.81 1.59 -9.41
CA GLU A 14 -12.77 2.67 -8.45
C GLU A 14 -11.61 3.65 -8.71
N ALA A 15 -10.47 3.15 -9.21
CA ALA A 15 -9.32 3.98 -9.55
C ALA A 15 -9.53 4.83 -10.82
N ILE A 16 -10.35 4.37 -11.76
CA ILE A 16 -10.52 5.03 -13.08
C ILE A 16 -11.84 5.78 -13.25
N LYS A 17 -12.79 5.63 -12.34
CA LYS A 17 -14.10 6.30 -12.46
C LYS A 17 -13.99 7.82 -12.36
N ASP A 18 -14.85 8.52 -13.08
CA ASP A 18 -14.89 9.99 -13.09
C ASP A 18 -15.15 10.56 -11.69
N ALA A 19 -16.12 9.98 -10.98
CA ALA A 19 -16.48 10.33 -9.62
C ALA A 19 -15.59 9.61 -8.60
N PHE A 20 -14.29 9.92 -8.62
CA PHE A 20 -13.31 9.33 -7.70
C PHE A 20 -13.68 9.63 -6.23
N ASP A 21 -13.71 8.58 -5.40
CA ASP A 21 -13.96 8.67 -3.97
C ASP A 21 -12.89 7.90 -3.20
N LEU A 22 -12.18 8.61 -2.31
CA LEU A 22 -11.05 8.06 -1.58
C LEU A 22 -11.46 6.97 -0.58
N LEU A 23 -12.64 7.10 0.02
CA LEU A 23 -13.11 6.11 0.99
C LEU A 23 -13.50 4.80 0.30
N SER A 24 -14.23 4.88 -0.82
CA SER A 24 -14.59 3.71 -1.63
C SER A 24 -13.35 2.94 -2.10
N ILE A 25 -12.33 3.65 -2.61
CA ILE A 25 -11.11 2.98 -3.08
C ILE A 25 -10.32 2.34 -1.93
N MET A 26 -10.27 2.97 -0.76
CA MET A 26 -9.65 2.40 0.44
C MET A 26 -10.40 1.16 0.94
N GLU A 27 -11.73 1.17 0.93
CA GLU A 27 -12.54 0.02 1.34
C GLU A 27 -12.27 -1.20 0.44
N VAL A 28 -12.23 -0.99 -0.87
CA VAL A 28 -11.93 -2.07 -1.82
C VAL A 28 -10.49 -2.54 -1.69
N HIS A 29 -9.52 -1.62 -1.52
CA HIS A 29 -8.12 -1.97 -1.27
C HIS A 29 -7.98 -2.86 -0.04
N ASN A 30 -8.56 -2.45 1.09
CA ASN A 30 -8.52 -3.19 2.35
C ASN A 30 -9.20 -4.57 2.23
N SER A 31 -10.31 -4.64 1.49
CA SER A 31 -11.02 -5.90 1.23
C SER A 31 -10.18 -6.87 0.38
N LEU A 32 -9.50 -6.34 -0.65
CA LEU A 32 -8.57 -7.11 -1.48
C LEU A 32 -7.39 -7.64 -0.66
N PHE A 33 -6.77 -6.77 0.12
CA PHE A 33 -5.62 -7.11 0.96
C PHE A 33 -6.00 -8.16 2.01
N ARG A 34 -7.13 -7.97 2.69
CA ARG A 34 -7.67 -8.93 3.67
C ARG A 34 -7.94 -10.30 3.05
N ALA A 35 -8.51 -10.34 1.84
CA ALA A 35 -8.79 -11.61 1.16
C ALA A 35 -7.50 -12.41 0.87
N HIS A 36 -6.38 -11.73 0.57
CA HIS A 36 -5.07 -12.37 0.46
C HIS A 36 -4.56 -12.88 1.81
N LEU A 37 -4.62 -12.06 2.86
CA LEU A 37 -4.17 -12.47 4.20
C LEU A 37 -4.99 -13.64 4.77
N ASP A 38 -6.29 -13.70 4.48
CA ASP A 38 -7.14 -14.80 4.95
C ASP A 38 -6.82 -16.12 4.22
N ASN A 39 -6.36 -16.08 2.97
CA ASN A 39 -5.79 -17.27 2.31
C ASN A 39 -4.49 -17.71 3.00
N VAL A 40 -3.62 -16.76 3.37
CA VAL A 40 -2.35 -17.07 4.06
C VAL A 40 -2.60 -17.73 5.42
N LYS A 41 -3.55 -17.20 6.19
CA LYS A 41 -3.98 -17.81 7.46
C LYS A 41 -4.55 -19.21 7.27
N SER A 42 -5.13 -19.49 6.10
CA SER A 42 -5.67 -20.80 5.72
C SER A 42 -4.60 -21.75 5.15
N GLY A 43 -3.31 -21.38 5.20
CA GLY A 43 -2.19 -22.21 4.78
C GLY A 43 -1.79 -22.07 3.32
N VAL A 44 -2.39 -21.15 2.55
CA VAL A 44 -1.97 -20.85 1.18
C VAL A 44 -0.73 -19.95 1.22
N PRO A 45 0.37 -20.26 0.50
CA PRO A 45 1.53 -19.36 0.45
C PRO A 45 1.18 -17.95 -0.03
N LEU A 46 1.93 -16.95 0.44
CA LEU A 46 1.75 -15.57 0.01
C LEU A 46 2.05 -15.44 -1.49
N ASP A 47 1.04 -15.05 -2.27
CA ASP A 47 1.16 -14.83 -3.70
C ASP A 47 1.66 -13.41 -4.00
N ARG A 48 2.98 -13.24 -4.01
CA ARG A 48 3.63 -11.94 -4.30
C ARG A 48 3.37 -11.46 -5.74
N GLU A 49 3.18 -12.38 -6.68
CA GLU A 49 2.91 -12.03 -8.08
C GLU A 49 1.52 -11.38 -8.21
N ALA A 50 0.52 -11.90 -7.48
CA ALA A 50 -0.78 -11.26 -7.40
C ALA A 50 -0.69 -9.81 -6.89
N PHE A 51 0.11 -9.54 -5.85
CA PHE A 51 0.31 -8.16 -5.36
C PHE A 51 0.94 -7.25 -6.43
N ARG A 52 1.96 -7.74 -7.17
CA ARG A 52 2.56 -6.98 -8.28
C ARG A 52 1.55 -6.64 -9.38
N SER A 53 0.60 -7.53 -9.64
CA SER A 53 -0.45 -7.28 -10.65
C SER A 53 -1.34 -6.07 -10.32
N TYR A 54 -1.37 -5.63 -9.06
CA TYR A 54 -2.16 -4.46 -8.63
C TYR A 54 -1.42 -3.13 -8.72
N LEU A 55 -0.10 -3.13 -8.93
CA LEU A 55 0.71 -1.90 -8.97
C LEU A 55 0.19 -0.86 -9.99
N PRO A 56 -0.21 -1.23 -11.22
CA PRO A 56 -0.79 -0.25 -12.15
C PRO A 56 -2.05 0.44 -11.62
N THR A 57 -2.91 -0.29 -10.89
CA THR A 57 -4.11 0.27 -10.25
C THR A 57 -3.73 1.21 -9.11
N VAL A 58 -2.73 0.83 -8.31
CA VAL A 58 -2.19 1.67 -7.23
C VAL A 58 -1.65 2.98 -7.79
N GLU A 59 -0.89 2.95 -8.89
CA GLU A 59 -0.34 4.14 -9.57
C GLU A 59 -1.43 5.08 -10.09
N GLN A 60 -2.49 4.53 -10.70
CA GLN A 60 -3.63 5.30 -11.18
C GLN A 60 -4.31 6.03 -10.02
N ALA A 61 -4.59 5.31 -8.94
CA ALA A 61 -5.20 5.88 -7.75
C ALA A 61 -4.29 6.90 -7.05
N LEU A 62 -2.98 6.64 -6.96
CA LEU A 62 -2.00 7.60 -6.42
C LEU A 62 -1.97 8.90 -7.21
N THR A 63 -2.11 8.84 -8.54
CA THR A 63 -2.20 10.05 -9.39
C THR A 63 -3.38 10.92 -9.00
N ARG A 64 -4.53 10.32 -8.69
CA ARG A 64 -5.73 11.02 -8.22
C ARG A 64 -5.53 11.56 -6.81
N VAL A 65 -5.02 10.74 -5.89
CA VAL A 65 -4.79 11.13 -4.48
C VAL A 65 -3.79 12.28 -4.38
N LYS A 66 -2.74 12.32 -5.20
CA LYS A 66 -1.79 13.45 -5.26
C LYS A 66 -2.43 14.78 -5.64
N ALA A 67 -3.54 14.75 -6.39
CA ALA A 67 -4.28 15.95 -6.80
C ALA A 67 -5.34 16.39 -5.77
N MET A 68 -5.60 15.57 -4.74
CA MET A 68 -6.52 15.91 -3.64
C MET A 68 -5.83 16.77 -2.58
N VAL A 69 -6.61 17.23 -1.59
CA VAL A 69 -6.06 17.80 -0.36
C VAL A 69 -5.13 16.78 0.28
N GLN A 70 -3.89 17.18 0.55
CA GLN A 70 -2.88 16.34 1.17
C GLN A 70 -3.02 16.41 2.70
N ASP A 71 -4.01 15.67 3.22
CA ASP A 71 -4.34 15.56 4.65
C ASP A 71 -4.12 14.13 5.18
N ALA A 72 -4.60 13.85 6.39
CA ALA A 72 -4.51 12.52 6.98
C ALA A 72 -5.23 11.42 6.18
N ASN A 73 -6.27 11.75 5.40
CA ASN A 73 -6.95 10.76 4.54
C ASN A 73 -6.06 10.37 3.36
N ALA A 74 -5.41 11.35 2.72
CA ALA A 74 -4.38 11.07 1.73
C ALA A 74 -3.24 10.24 2.35
N GLY A 75 -2.82 10.57 3.58
CA GLY A 75 -1.86 9.79 4.38
C GLY A 75 -2.28 8.32 4.57
N ALA A 76 -3.55 8.07 4.88
CA ALA A 76 -4.08 6.72 5.04
C ALA A 76 -4.02 5.92 3.73
N TYR A 77 -4.27 6.55 2.59
CA TYR A 77 -4.10 5.88 1.30
C TYR A 77 -2.63 5.63 0.96
N TYR A 78 -1.72 6.59 1.20
CA TYR A 78 -0.29 6.35 1.00
C TYR A 78 0.24 5.20 1.86
N LYS A 79 -0.23 5.08 3.11
CA LYS A 79 0.06 3.93 3.97
C LYS A 79 -0.39 2.62 3.31
N ALA A 80 -1.66 2.53 2.91
CA ALA A 80 -2.23 1.32 2.31
C ALA A 80 -1.49 0.94 1.00
N ALA A 81 -1.24 1.91 0.13
CA ALA A 81 -0.47 1.72 -1.10
C ALA A 81 0.98 1.27 -0.81
N GLY A 82 1.63 1.85 0.19
CA GLY A 82 2.98 1.46 0.62
C GLY A 82 3.04 0.04 1.18
N GLU A 83 2.02 -0.37 1.95
CA GLU A 83 1.87 -1.76 2.42
C GLU A 83 1.75 -2.73 1.24
N LEU A 84 0.90 -2.44 0.27
CA LEU A 84 0.78 -3.25 -0.94
C LEU A 84 2.10 -3.36 -1.71
N MET A 85 2.82 -2.25 -1.90
CA MET A 85 4.13 -2.24 -2.56
C MET A 85 5.15 -3.10 -1.82
N ALA A 86 5.18 -3.07 -0.48
CA ALA A 86 6.07 -3.91 0.31
C ALA A 86 5.77 -5.42 0.11
N PHE A 87 4.49 -5.79 -0.01
CA PHE A 87 4.08 -7.17 -0.30
C PHE A 87 4.43 -7.58 -1.73
N ALA A 88 4.36 -6.66 -2.68
CA ALA A 88 4.79 -6.81 -4.07
C ALA A 88 6.33 -6.85 -4.24
N GLU A 89 7.09 -6.62 -3.16
CA GLU A 89 8.55 -6.47 -3.14
C GLU A 89 9.07 -5.22 -3.88
N ASP A 90 8.20 -4.26 -4.17
CA ASP A 90 8.62 -2.91 -4.54
C ASP A 90 8.97 -2.11 -3.28
N TYR A 91 10.11 -2.46 -2.68
CA TYR A 91 10.56 -1.84 -1.44
C TYR A 91 10.90 -0.36 -1.62
N ALA A 92 11.35 0.06 -2.81
CA ALA A 92 11.66 1.46 -3.09
C ALA A 92 10.39 2.31 -3.13
N GLY A 93 9.36 1.85 -3.85
CA GLY A 93 8.04 2.47 -3.84
C GLY A 93 7.44 2.51 -2.44
N ALA A 94 7.50 1.39 -1.71
CA ALA A 94 6.99 1.30 -0.34
C ALA A 94 7.64 2.34 0.60
N VAL A 95 8.96 2.47 0.60
CA VAL A 95 9.69 3.44 1.45
C VAL A 95 9.22 4.87 1.18
N MET A 96 9.08 5.23 -0.09
CA MET A 96 8.63 6.57 -0.49
C MET A 96 7.21 6.84 0.01
N LEU A 97 6.26 5.93 -0.22
CA LEU A 97 4.86 6.13 0.17
C LEU A 97 4.66 6.12 1.69
N LEU A 98 5.35 5.24 2.41
CA LEU A 98 5.29 5.20 3.87
C LEU A 98 5.89 6.48 4.49
N GLY A 99 6.93 7.06 3.86
CA GLY A 99 7.46 8.36 4.24
C GLY A 99 6.45 9.51 4.08
N GLU A 100 5.73 9.55 2.96
CA GLU A 100 4.66 10.52 2.74
C GLU A 100 3.50 10.34 3.73
N ALA A 101 3.12 9.09 4.04
CA ALA A 101 2.11 8.80 5.04
C ALA A 101 2.50 9.35 6.43
N ILE A 102 3.73 9.09 6.88
CA ILE A 102 4.26 9.62 8.16
C ILE A 102 4.21 11.16 8.16
N ARG A 103 4.65 11.80 7.07
CA ARG A 103 4.65 13.26 6.95
C ARG A 103 3.24 13.84 7.09
N LEU A 104 2.25 13.20 6.46
CA LEU A 104 0.85 13.66 6.50
C LEU A 104 0.17 13.37 7.84
N PHE A 105 0.44 12.23 8.47
CA PHE A 105 -0.06 11.99 9.82
C PHE A 105 0.54 12.97 10.84
N GLY A 106 1.76 13.44 10.62
CA GLY A 106 2.40 14.45 11.47
C GLY A 106 1.68 15.81 11.56
N THR A 107 0.65 16.06 10.73
CA THR A 107 -0.18 17.27 10.82
C THR A 107 -1.38 17.11 11.75
N GLU A 108 -1.66 15.90 12.23
CA GLU A 108 -2.78 15.58 13.12
C GLU A 108 -2.38 15.61 14.60
N THR A 109 -3.38 15.53 15.49
CA THR A 109 -3.12 15.33 16.92
C THR A 109 -2.49 13.95 17.14
N MET A 110 -1.31 13.91 17.78
CA MET A 110 -0.49 12.70 17.85
C MET A 110 -1.22 11.48 18.45
N ASP A 111 -2.05 11.69 19.47
CA ASP A 111 -2.82 10.64 20.14
C ASP A 111 -3.75 9.86 19.19
N LYS A 112 -4.20 10.47 18.09
CA LYS A 112 -5.07 9.84 17.09
C LYS A 112 -4.33 9.02 16.04
N VAL A 113 -3.06 9.33 15.79
CA VAL A 113 -2.32 8.81 14.63
C VAL A 113 -1.02 8.10 14.99
N GLN A 114 -0.60 8.10 16.26
CA GLN A 114 0.67 7.52 16.69
C GLN A 114 0.83 6.07 16.22
N GLY A 115 -0.18 5.22 16.40
CA GLY A 115 -0.11 3.82 15.95
C GLY A 115 0.02 3.66 14.43
N LEU A 116 -0.51 4.61 13.65
CA LEU A 116 -0.33 4.62 12.19
C LEU A 116 1.10 5.03 11.81
N ILE A 117 1.66 6.03 12.49
CA ILE A 117 3.04 6.48 12.30
C ILE A 117 4.02 5.36 12.67
N ASP A 118 3.80 4.68 13.79
CA ASP A 118 4.64 3.58 14.26
C ASP A 118 4.65 2.45 13.21
N THR A 119 3.45 2.05 12.75
CA THR A 119 3.30 1.02 11.70
C THR A 119 4.06 1.40 10.42
N CYS A 120 3.92 2.65 9.97
CA CYS A 120 4.61 3.12 8.76
C CYS A 120 6.13 3.13 8.96
N THR A 121 6.60 3.55 10.15
CA THR A 121 8.02 3.64 10.48
C THR A 121 8.68 2.27 10.50
N ASP A 122 8.04 1.30 11.17
CA ASP A 122 8.55 -0.07 11.27
C ASP A 122 8.61 -0.74 9.90
N LEU A 123 7.54 -0.63 9.10
CA LEU A 123 7.50 -1.22 7.76
C LEU A 123 8.49 -0.53 6.81
N LYS A 124 8.64 0.79 6.90
CA LYS A 124 9.63 1.54 6.12
C LYS A 124 11.04 1.07 6.46
N ALA A 125 11.37 0.94 7.74
CA ALA A 125 12.68 0.45 8.19
C ALA A 125 12.96 -0.98 7.72
N PHE A 126 11.93 -1.85 7.70
CA PHE A 126 12.05 -3.17 7.09
C PHE A 126 12.38 -3.08 5.58
N CYS A 127 11.65 -2.27 4.82
CA CYS A 127 11.87 -2.12 3.38
C CYS A 127 13.27 -1.54 3.07
N GLU A 128 13.75 -0.57 3.87
CA GLU A 128 15.10 -0.01 3.74
C GLU A 128 16.19 -1.07 3.95
N LYS A 129 16.02 -1.98 4.93
CA LYS A 129 16.94 -3.11 5.14
C LYS A 129 16.96 -4.06 3.95
N GLN A 130 15.80 -4.35 3.35
CA GLN A 130 15.71 -5.19 2.16
C GLN A 130 16.42 -4.57 0.95
N LEU A 131 16.26 -3.26 0.74
CA LEU A 131 16.99 -2.52 -0.31
C LEU A 131 18.50 -2.55 -0.09
N ALA A 132 18.96 -2.32 1.14
CA ALA A 132 20.37 -2.37 1.48
C ALA A 132 20.98 -3.76 1.23
N ALA A 133 20.25 -4.83 1.58
CA ALA A 133 20.68 -6.20 1.34
C ALA A 133 20.77 -6.54 -0.16
N ALA A 134 19.82 -6.07 -0.97
CA ALA A 134 19.85 -6.25 -2.42
C ALA A 134 21.06 -5.58 -3.08
N CYS A 135 21.41 -4.36 -2.64
CA CYS A 135 22.61 -3.66 -3.12
C CYS A 135 23.91 -4.33 -2.69
N ALA A 136 23.96 -4.90 -1.48
CA ALA A 136 25.15 -5.59 -0.97
C ALA A 136 25.37 -6.98 -1.61
N GLY A 137 24.30 -7.70 -1.95
CA GLY A 137 24.36 -9.03 -2.57
C GLY A 137 24.69 -9.04 -4.07
N GLY A 138 24.60 -7.89 -4.75
CA GLY A 138 24.96 -7.74 -6.18
C GLY A 138 26.47 -7.64 -6.46
N ALA A 139 27.32 -7.62 -5.43
CA ALA A 139 28.78 -7.51 -5.56
C ALA A 139 29.51 -8.86 -5.68
N SER A 140 28.78 -9.96 -5.81
CA SER A 140 29.31 -11.30 -5.99
C SER A 140 28.55 -12.04 -7.09
N SER A 141 28.84 -11.69 -8.35
CA SER A 141 28.55 -12.49 -9.54
C SER A 141 29.79 -12.50 -10.43
#